data_AF-A0A7C0WYS8-F1
#
_entry.id   AF-A0A7C0WYS8-F1
#
_cell.length_a   1.000
_cell.length_b   1.000
_cell.length_c   1.000
_cell.angle_alpha   90.00
_cell.angle_beta   90.00
_cell.angle_gamma   90.00
#
_symmetry.space_group_name_H-M   'P 1'
#
loop_
_entity.id
_entity.type
_entity.pdbx_description
1 polymer ?
#
loop_
_entity_poly.entity_id
_entity_poly.type
_entity_poly.pdbx_seq_one_letter_code
_entity_poly.pdbx_strand_id
1 'polypeptide(L)'
;PEHWKKTYYEWMRNIRDWCISRQIWWGHRIPAWFCRECGEITVSEDTPERCEHCFSTDIYQDSDVLDTWFSSALWPFSTMGWPDDTPLLKKFYPTDVLVTGFDILFFWVARMMMMGIRFMGDVPFRDVYLHALVRDEQGQKMSKSKGNIVDPIVEMDKYGADAFRFALTAFAAMGRDVKISEKRVQGYRFFINKIWNAGRYVLTNTEGFDPDEMDVASL
;
A
#
# COMPACT_ATOMS: atom_id res chain seq x y z
N PRO A 1 -11.05 -6.73 -8.41
CA PRO A 1 -12.23 -7.47 -8.93
C PRO A 1 -13.17 -6.54 -9.72
N GLU A 2 -13.80 -7.02 -10.79
CA GLU A 2 -14.59 -6.19 -11.72
C GLU A 2 -15.75 -5.44 -11.04
N HIS A 3 -16.38 -6.06 -10.04
CA HIS A 3 -17.52 -5.47 -9.33
C HIS A 3 -17.17 -4.14 -8.62
N TRP A 4 -15.90 -3.93 -8.23
CA TRP A 4 -15.46 -2.69 -7.60
C TRP A 4 -15.39 -1.51 -8.56
N LYS A 5 -15.34 -1.73 -9.89
CA LYS A 5 -15.27 -0.63 -10.86
C LYS A 5 -16.49 0.29 -10.76
N LYS A 6 -17.69 -0.29 -10.66
CA LYS A 6 -18.93 0.50 -10.53
C LYS A 6 -18.89 1.38 -9.28
N THR A 7 -18.55 0.78 -8.14
CA THR A 7 -18.45 1.47 -6.84
C THR A 7 -17.40 2.58 -6.86
N TYR A 8 -16.24 2.32 -7.49
CA TYR A 8 -15.20 3.33 -7.70
C TYR A 8 -15.70 4.52 -8.52
N TYR A 9 -16.27 4.27 -9.70
CA TYR A 9 -16.74 5.35 -10.57
C TYR A 9 -17.94 6.12 -10.00
N GLU A 10 -18.84 5.46 -9.29
CA GLU A 10 -19.95 6.12 -8.58
C GLU A 10 -19.42 7.08 -7.51
N TRP A 11 -18.39 6.69 -6.76
CA TRP A 11 -17.76 7.58 -5.79
C TRP A 11 -17.06 8.76 -6.46
N MET A 12 -16.27 8.51 -7.51
CA MET A 12 -15.55 9.57 -8.25
C MET A 12 -16.50 10.59 -8.89
N ARG A 13 -17.68 10.17 -9.37
CA ARG A 13 -18.68 11.06 -9.98
C ARG A 13 -19.42 11.95 -8.98
N ASN A 14 -19.53 11.50 -7.73
CA ASN A 14 -20.31 12.19 -6.69
C ASN A 14 -19.43 12.79 -5.59
N ILE A 15 -18.11 12.82 -5.81
CA ILE A 15 -17.16 13.30 -4.82
C ILE A 15 -17.40 14.77 -4.52
N ARG A 16 -17.18 15.16 -3.26
CA ARG A 16 -17.24 16.55 -2.79
C ARG A 16 -15.84 17.06 -2.47
N ASP A 17 -15.75 18.37 -2.30
CA ASP A 17 -14.54 19.04 -1.88
C ASP A 17 -13.95 18.37 -0.64
N TRP A 18 -12.65 18.09 -0.73
CA TRP A 18 -11.90 17.45 0.30
C TRP A 18 -11.29 18.50 1.21
N CYS A 19 -11.75 18.56 2.46
CA CYS A 19 -11.06 19.32 3.49
C CYS A 19 -9.70 18.65 3.78
N ILE A 20 -8.62 19.30 3.35
CA ILE A 20 -7.24 18.82 3.49
C ILE A 20 -6.54 19.30 4.77
N SER A 21 -7.11 20.24 5.51
CA SER A 21 -6.51 20.74 6.76
C SER A 21 -6.95 19.95 7.98
N ARG A 22 -6.07 19.80 8.98
CA ARG A 22 -6.32 19.06 10.22
C ARG A 22 -5.72 19.83 11.40
N GLN A 23 -6.51 19.96 12.47
CA GLN A 23 -6.08 20.55 13.75
C GLN A 23 -5.44 19.47 14.64
N ILE A 24 -4.33 18.90 14.17
CA ILE A 24 -3.55 17.88 14.89
C ILE A 24 -2.06 18.23 14.85
N TRP A 25 -1.28 17.62 15.73
CA TRP A 25 0.14 17.92 15.87
C TRP A 25 1.02 17.20 14.85
N TRP A 26 0.56 16.05 14.33
CA TRP A 26 1.34 15.20 13.44
C TRP A 26 0.88 15.35 11.98
N GLY A 27 1.75 15.89 11.14
CA GLY A 27 1.53 16.03 9.70
C GLY A 27 2.46 17.07 9.09
N HIS A 28 2.38 17.24 7.78
CA HIS A 28 3.12 18.29 7.08
C HIS A 28 2.41 19.63 7.32
N ARG A 29 3.10 20.64 7.85
CA ARG A 29 2.50 21.97 8.04
C ARG A 29 2.05 22.55 6.70
N ILE A 30 0.88 23.18 6.69
CA ILE A 30 0.38 23.84 5.48
C ILE A 30 1.30 25.03 5.16
N PRO A 31 1.80 25.15 3.93
CA PRO A 31 2.68 26.25 3.52
C PRO A 31 1.86 27.53 3.24
N ALA A 32 1.09 28.00 4.22
CA ALA A 32 0.31 29.23 4.15
C ALA A 32 0.64 30.12 5.35
N TRP A 33 0.84 31.41 5.12
CA TRP A 33 1.18 32.42 6.11
C TRP A 33 0.14 33.54 6.10
N PHE A 34 -0.37 33.89 7.27
CA PHE A 34 -1.35 34.95 7.46
C PHE A 34 -0.65 36.22 7.92
N CYS A 35 -1.01 37.36 7.33
CA CYS A 35 -0.51 38.67 7.75
C CYS A 35 -1.42 39.32 8.79
N ARG A 36 -0.86 39.77 9.92
CA ARG A 36 -1.64 40.46 10.97
C ARG A 36 -2.04 41.88 10.59
N GLU A 37 -1.31 42.52 9.68
CA GLU A 37 -1.57 43.90 9.30
C GLU A 37 -2.68 44.04 8.26
N CYS A 38 -2.63 43.25 7.18
CA CYS A 38 -3.62 43.34 6.09
C CYS A 38 -4.64 42.19 6.06
N GLY A 39 -4.41 41.11 6.82
CA GLY A 39 -5.29 39.94 6.85
C GLY A 39 -5.16 39.00 5.64
N GLU A 40 -4.32 39.33 4.67
CA GLU A 40 -4.09 38.51 3.47
C GLU A 40 -3.22 37.27 3.75
N ILE A 41 -3.28 36.31 2.82
CA ILE A 41 -2.54 35.04 2.88
C ILE A 41 -1.43 35.03 1.84
N THR A 42 -0.25 34.56 2.24
CA THR A 42 0.90 34.26 1.39
C THR A 42 1.14 32.75 1.39
N VAL A 43 1.27 32.13 0.21
CA VAL A 43 1.50 30.68 0.06
C VAL A 43 2.80 30.47 -0.69
N SER A 44 3.76 29.78 -0.08
CA SER A 44 5.13 29.67 -0.57
C SER A 44 5.76 28.32 -0.22
N GLU A 45 6.60 27.79 -1.11
CA GLU A 45 7.38 26.58 -0.83
C GLU A 45 8.43 26.82 0.25
N ASP A 46 9.12 27.96 0.16
CA ASP A 46 10.08 28.42 1.16
C ASP A 46 9.39 29.27 2.24
N THR A 47 10.03 29.42 3.40
CA THR A 47 9.53 30.30 4.47
C THR A 47 9.65 31.76 4.01
N PRO A 48 8.53 32.48 3.79
CA PRO A 48 8.56 33.88 3.40
C PRO A 48 9.03 34.74 4.59
N GLU A 49 9.77 35.81 4.30
CA GLU A 49 10.16 36.80 5.31
C GLU A 49 9.12 37.91 5.49
N ARG A 50 8.24 38.10 4.47
CA ARG A 50 7.29 39.21 4.39
C ARG A 50 6.01 38.79 3.67
N CYS A 51 4.91 39.47 3.97
CA CYS A 51 3.67 39.33 3.22
C CYS A 51 3.86 39.81 1.77
N GLU A 52 3.37 39.02 0.81
CA GLU A 52 3.43 39.35 -0.62
C GLU A 52 2.56 40.56 -1.01
N HIS A 53 1.59 40.92 -0.16
CA HIS A 53 0.59 41.96 -0.47
C HIS A 53 0.95 43.33 0.11
N CYS A 54 1.39 43.38 1.37
CA CYS A 54 1.71 44.65 2.07
C CYS A 54 3.17 44.78 2.52
N PHE A 55 4.01 43.77 2.28
CA PHE A 55 5.43 43.72 2.67
C PHE A 55 5.71 43.81 4.18
N SER A 56 4.69 43.68 5.03
CA SER A 56 4.88 43.55 6.48
C SER A 56 5.64 42.26 6.81
N THR A 57 6.48 42.32 7.85
CA THR A 57 7.17 41.17 8.44
C THR A 57 6.33 40.45 9.50
N ASP A 58 5.17 41.00 9.89
CA ASP A 58 4.27 40.39 10.88
C ASP A 58 3.35 39.35 10.22
N ILE A 59 3.97 38.24 9.83
CA ILE A 59 3.31 37.07 9.26
C ILE A 59 3.52 35.85 10.15
N TYR A 60 2.55 34.95 10.18
CA TYR A 60 2.66 33.68 10.88
C TYR A 60 2.10 32.54 10.05
N GLN A 61 2.79 31.39 10.06
CA GLN A 61 2.36 30.21 9.33
C GLN A 61 1.11 29.58 9.98
N ASP A 62 0.22 29.05 9.15
CA ASP A 62 -0.94 28.25 9.56
C ASP A 62 -0.53 27.15 10.54
N SER A 63 -1.29 27.03 11.64
CA SER A 63 -1.07 26.00 12.65
C SER A 63 -1.53 24.61 12.19
N ASP A 64 -2.39 24.54 11.17
CA ASP A 64 -2.92 23.29 10.66
C ASP A 64 -1.85 22.48 9.91
N VAL A 65 -2.07 21.16 9.90
CA VAL A 65 -1.30 20.22 9.08
C VAL A 65 -2.16 19.62 7.99
N LEU A 66 -1.52 19.15 6.92
CA LEU A 66 -2.16 18.41 5.84
C LEU A 66 -2.65 17.04 6.32
N ASP A 67 -3.82 16.63 5.82
CA ASP A 67 -4.38 15.29 5.97
C ASP A 67 -3.36 14.22 5.55
N THR A 68 -3.22 13.14 6.32
CA THR A 68 -2.29 12.02 6.01
C THR A 68 -2.58 11.42 4.63
N TRP A 69 -3.85 11.43 4.20
CA TRP A 69 -4.22 10.98 2.86
C TRP A 69 -3.71 11.91 1.75
N PHE A 70 -3.42 13.19 2.05
CA PHE A 70 -2.84 14.13 1.09
C PHE A 70 -1.41 13.72 0.72
N SER A 71 -0.54 13.47 1.69
CA SER A 71 0.81 13.00 1.40
C SER A 71 0.83 11.57 0.84
N SER A 72 -0.02 10.69 1.38
CA SER A 72 -0.13 9.30 0.91
C SER A 72 -0.63 9.20 -0.54
N ALA A 73 -1.40 10.18 -1.02
CA ALA A 73 -1.85 10.25 -2.41
C ALA A 73 -0.72 10.52 -3.40
N LEU A 74 0.41 11.05 -2.94
CA LEU A 74 1.58 11.35 -3.77
C LEU A 74 2.53 10.14 -3.91
N TRP A 75 2.29 9.06 -3.14
CA TRP A 75 3.13 7.87 -3.06
C TRP A 75 3.60 7.29 -4.40
N PRO A 76 2.77 7.20 -5.46
CA PRO A 76 3.17 6.57 -6.72
C PRO A 76 4.28 7.30 -7.48
N PHE A 77 4.66 8.51 -7.08
CA PHE A 77 5.69 9.29 -7.75
C PHE A 77 6.65 9.98 -6.77
N SER A 78 6.19 10.38 -5.57
CA SER A 78 7.06 10.98 -4.55
C SER A 78 8.14 10.03 -4.05
N THR A 79 7.86 8.72 -4.05
CA THR A 79 8.86 7.68 -3.71
C THR A 79 9.98 7.54 -4.73
N MET A 80 9.80 8.10 -5.93
CA MET A 80 10.75 8.04 -7.02
C MET A 80 11.45 9.38 -7.26
N GLY A 81 11.37 10.30 -6.29
CA GLY A 81 12.08 11.58 -6.34
C GLY A 81 11.32 12.73 -6.98
N TRP A 82 10.03 12.56 -7.29
CA TRP A 82 9.16 13.71 -7.57
C TRP A 82 9.17 14.67 -6.36
N PRO A 83 9.24 16.00 -6.55
CA PRO A 83 8.93 16.75 -7.77
C PRO A 83 10.01 16.82 -8.85
N ASP A 84 11.22 16.30 -8.59
CA ASP A 84 12.30 16.32 -9.57
C ASP A 84 12.11 15.29 -10.69
N ASP A 85 12.68 15.60 -11.86
CA ASP A 85 12.63 14.74 -13.04
C ASP A 85 13.73 13.67 -13.01
N THR A 86 13.54 12.64 -12.18
CA THR A 86 14.56 11.61 -11.95
C THR A 86 14.52 10.47 -12.99
N PRO A 87 15.65 9.81 -13.28
CA PRO A 87 15.66 8.60 -14.10
C PRO A 87 14.79 7.47 -13.55
N LEU A 88 14.65 7.38 -12.22
CA LEU A 88 13.83 6.39 -11.55
C LEU A 88 12.35 6.62 -11.84
N LEU A 89 11.89 7.87 -11.71
CA LEU A 89 10.53 8.29 -12.01
C LEU A 89 10.17 8.00 -13.48
N LYS A 90 11.04 8.38 -14.42
CA LYS A 90 10.85 8.09 -15.86
C LYS A 90 10.74 6.61 -16.18
N LYS A 91 11.47 5.77 -15.45
CA LYS A 91 11.55 4.33 -15.71
C LYS A 91 10.34 3.57 -15.18
N PHE A 92 9.83 3.96 -14.03
CA PHE A 92 8.85 3.18 -13.28
C PHE A 92 7.49 3.86 -13.10
N TYR A 93 7.34 5.11 -13.54
CA TYR A 93 6.03 5.74 -13.63
C TYR A 93 5.49 5.67 -15.08
N PRO A 94 4.27 5.18 -15.27
CA PRO A 94 3.38 4.64 -14.24
C PRO A 94 3.67 3.18 -13.88
N THR A 95 3.28 2.80 -12.67
CA THR A 95 3.52 1.44 -12.13
C THR A 95 2.57 0.40 -12.74
N ASP A 96 2.93 -0.89 -12.66
CA ASP A 96 2.11 -1.95 -13.25
C ASP A 96 0.88 -2.29 -12.40
N VAL A 97 1.07 -2.71 -11.14
CA VAL A 97 -0.01 -3.23 -10.29
C VAL A 97 0.03 -2.62 -8.90
N LEU A 98 -1.08 -1.99 -8.48
CA LEU A 98 -1.32 -1.64 -7.08
C LEU A 98 -2.07 -2.76 -6.36
N VAL A 99 -1.45 -3.34 -5.33
CA VAL A 99 -2.06 -4.36 -4.45
C VAL A 99 -2.50 -3.73 -3.14
N THR A 100 -3.79 -3.80 -2.80
CA THR A 100 -4.28 -3.26 -1.53
C THR A 100 -5.62 -3.87 -1.09
N GLY A 101 -6.05 -3.57 0.14
CA GLY A 101 -7.36 -3.91 0.66
C GLY A 101 -8.45 -2.98 0.11
N PHE A 102 -9.67 -3.50 -0.06
CA PHE A 102 -10.79 -2.69 -0.55
C PHE A 102 -11.22 -1.57 0.41
N ASP A 103 -10.85 -1.64 1.68
CA ASP A 103 -11.25 -0.69 2.72
C ASP A 103 -10.66 0.71 2.55
N ILE A 104 -9.54 0.83 1.82
CA ILE A 104 -8.90 2.11 1.50
C ILE A 104 -8.99 2.48 0.01
N LEU A 105 -9.92 1.87 -0.74
CA LEU A 105 -10.18 2.18 -2.15
C LEU A 105 -10.43 3.68 -2.36
N PHE A 106 -11.24 4.31 -1.50
CA PHE A 106 -11.59 5.73 -1.65
C PHE A 106 -10.60 6.68 -0.98
N PHE A 107 -10.03 6.28 0.15
CA PHE A 107 -9.11 7.11 0.91
C PHE A 107 -7.71 7.16 0.29
N TRP A 108 -7.29 6.09 -0.40
CA TRP A 108 -5.95 5.98 -0.95
C TRP A 108 -5.92 5.83 -2.47
N VAL A 109 -6.49 4.74 -3.00
CA VAL A 109 -6.42 4.44 -4.44
C VAL A 109 -7.02 5.57 -5.27
N ALA A 110 -8.21 6.03 -4.91
CA ALA A 110 -8.87 7.13 -5.61
C ALA A 110 -8.08 8.45 -5.50
N ARG A 111 -7.45 8.74 -4.35
CA ARG A 111 -6.62 9.93 -4.17
C ARG A 111 -5.35 9.87 -5.00
N MET A 112 -4.68 8.72 -5.05
CA MET A 112 -3.52 8.50 -5.93
C MET A 112 -3.89 8.68 -7.40
N MET A 113 -5.06 8.18 -7.82
CA MET A 113 -5.55 8.38 -9.19
C MET A 113 -5.74 9.87 -9.50
N MET A 114 -6.37 10.63 -8.59
CA MET A 114 -6.55 12.08 -8.77
C MET A 114 -5.21 12.81 -8.88
N MET A 115 -4.27 12.54 -7.98
CA MET A 115 -2.99 13.25 -7.93
C MET A 115 -2.07 12.86 -9.09
N GLY A 116 -2.02 11.57 -9.46
CA GLY A 116 -1.25 11.10 -10.61
C GLY A 116 -1.72 11.75 -11.91
N ILE A 117 -3.03 11.73 -12.17
CA ILE A 117 -3.59 12.38 -13.37
C ILE A 117 -3.32 13.89 -13.35
N ARG A 118 -3.44 14.53 -12.17
CA ARG A 118 -3.27 15.99 -12.05
C ARG A 118 -1.83 16.46 -12.24
N PHE A 119 -0.86 15.77 -11.63
CA PHE A 119 0.54 16.22 -11.55
C PHE A 119 1.45 15.54 -12.58
N MET A 120 1.17 14.29 -12.94
CA MET A 120 1.99 13.51 -13.87
C MET A 120 1.35 13.35 -15.26
N GLY A 121 0.05 13.64 -15.40
CA GLY A 121 -0.66 13.57 -16.69
C GLY A 121 -0.96 12.14 -17.17
N ASP A 122 -0.67 11.12 -16.37
CA ASP A 122 -1.03 9.70 -16.63
C ASP A 122 -1.63 9.08 -15.35
N VAL A 123 -2.15 7.86 -15.44
CA VAL A 123 -2.61 7.09 -14.28
C VAL A 123 -1.41 6.63 -13.46
N PRO A 124 -1.48 6.58 -12.11
CA PRO A 124 -0.37 6.11 -11.27
C PRO A 124 -0.03 4.61 -11.40
N PHE A 125 -1.02 3.79 -11.77
CA PHE A 125 -0.89 2.35 -11.94
C PHE A 125 -1.81 1.85 -13.07
N ARG A 126 -1.37 0.81 -13.79
CA ARG A 126 -2.15 0.20 -14.89
C ARG A 126 -3.24 -0.73 -14.38
N ASP A 127 -2.94 -1.51 -13.35
CA ASP A 127 -3.87 -2.46 -12.71
C ASP A 127 -4.03 -2.20 -11.21
N VAL A 128 -5.23 -2.45 -10.69
CA VAL A 128 -5.53 -2.43 -9.25
C VAL A 128 -6.05 -3.79 -8.81
N TYR A 129 -5.26 -4.47 -7.99
CA TYR A 129 -5.65 -5.71 -7.35
C TYR A 129 -6.14 -5.44 -5.92
N LEU A 130 -7.47 -5.46 -5.75
CA LEU A 130 -8.11 -5.37 -4.44
C LEU A 130 -8.28 -6.77 -3.85
N HIS A 131 -7.58 -7.04 -2.74
CA HIS A 131 -7.76 -8.26 -1.96
C HIS A 131 -8.76 -8.05 -0.81
N ALA A 132 -9.32 -9.15 -0.32
CA ALA A 132 -10.20 -9.15 0.85
C ALA A 132 -9.43 -8.92 2.15
N LEU A 133 -10.14 -8.66 3.24
CA LEU A 133 -9.51 -8.41 4.54
C LEU A 133 -9.22 -9.73 5.25
N VAL A 134 -8.11 -9.76 5.99
CA VAL A 134 -7.86 -10.83 6.95
C VAL A 134 -8.75 -10.63 8.17
N ARG A 135 -9.43 -11.70 8.56
CA ARG A 135 -10.35 -11.76 9.70
C ARG A 135 -9.89 -12.85 10.64
N ASP A 136 -10.34 -12.78 11.89
CA ASP A 136 -10.18 -13.89 12.82
C ASP A 136 -10.95 -15.14 12.35
N GLU A 137 -10.80 -16.24 13.09
CA GLU A 137 -11.45 -17.53 12.78
C GLU A 137 -13.00 -17.41 12.76
N GLN A 138 -13.55 -16.51 13.57
CA GLN A 138 -14.99 -16.23 13.66
C GLN A 138 -15.47 -15.28 12.55
N GLY A 139 -14.57 -14.66 11.79
CA GLY A 139 -14.86 -13.72 10.71
C GLY A 139 -14.95 -12.25 11.13
N GLN A 140 -14.58 -11.89 12.36
CA GLN A 140 -14.56 -10.49 12.79
C GLN A 140 -13.33 -9.75 12.27
N LYS A 141 -13.46 -8.42 12.10
CA LYS A 141 -12.31 -7.56 11.81
C LYS A 141 -11.29 -7.71 12.94
N MET A 142 -10.05 -8.01 12.58
CA MET A 142 -8.95 -7.99 13.55
C MET A 142 -8.71 -6.54 14.01
N SER A 143 -8.57 -6.34 15.32
CA SER A 143 -8.30 -5.02 15.89
C SER A 143 -7.66 -5.15 17.26
N LYS A 144 -6.78 -4.20 17.61
CA LYS A 144 -6.06 -4.20 18.89
C LYS A 144 -7.05 -4.19 20.07
N SER A 145 -8.12 -3.41 19.97
CA SER A 145 -9.15 -3.30 21.00
C SER A 145 -9.93 -4.58 21.28
N LYS A 146 -10.07 -5.46 20.29
CA LYS A 146 -10.77 -6.75 20.44
C LYS A 146 -9.87 -7.90 20.89
N GLY A 147 -8.55 -7.69 20.92
CA GLY A 147 -7.58 -8.73 21.29
C GLY A 147 -7.52 -9.92 20.32
N ASN A 148 -8.16 -9.82 19.15
CA ASN A 148 -8.26 -10.89 18.14
C ASN A 148 -7.20 -10.74 17.03
N ILE A 149 -6.06 -10.14 17.34
CA ILE A 149 -4.95 -9.98 16.39
C ILE A 149 -4.13 -11.26 16.37
N VAL A 150 -3.89 -11.77 15.17
CA VAL A 150 -2.87 -12.76 14.91
C VAL A 150 -1.58 -12.03 14.58
N ASP A 151 -0.57 -12.17 15.43
CA ASP A 151 0.74 -11.58 15.19
C ASP A 151 1.49 -12.41 14.13
N PRO A 152 1.81 -11.84 12.95
CA PRO A 152 2.47 -12.58 11.89
C PRO A 152 3.84 -13.11 12.33
N ILE A 153 4.59 -12.41 13.17
CA ILE A 153 5.92 -12.86 13.62
C ILE A 153 5.77 -14.13 14.47
N VAL A 154 4.85 -14.10 15.43
CA VAL A 154 4.58 -15.25 16.30
C VAL A 154 4.14 -16.48 15.50
N GLU A 155 3.27 -16.30 14.50
CA GLU A 155 2.84 -17.41 13.65
C GLU A 155 3.97 -17.94 12.76
N MET A 156 4.81 -17.06 12.23
CA MET A 156 5.98 -17.45 11.44
C MET A 156 7.02 -18.20 12.28
N ASP A 157 7.24 -17.82 13.53
CA ASP A 157 8.15 -18.53 14.43
C ASP A 157 7.63 -19.93 14.78
N LYS A 158 6.31 -20.08 14.96
CA LYS A 158 5.68 -21.38 15.27
C LYS A 158 5.63 -22.33 14.07
N TYR A 159 5.30 -21.81 12.89
CA TYR A 159 4.92 -22.64 11.73
C TYR A 159 5.83 -22.51 10.52
N GLY A 160 6.70 -21.49 10.48
CA GLY A 160 7.55 -21.13 9.35
C GLY A 160 6.92 -20.06 8.47
N ALA A 161 7.77 -19.17 7.93
CA ALA A 161 7.36 -18.09 7.02
C ALA A 161 6.65 -18.62 5.77
N ASP A 162 7.12 -19.74 5.20
CA ASP A 162 6.51 -20.34 4.01
C ASP A 162 5.10 -20.85 4.28
N ALA A 163 4.89 -21.50 5.43
CA ALA A 163 3.57 -21.99 5.82
C ALA A 163 2.58 -20.84 5.99
N PHE A 164 3.01 -19.75 6.65
CA PHE A 164 2.18 -18.57 6.86
C PHE A 164 1.85 -17.85 5.55
N ARG A 165 2.85 -17.60 4.70
CA ARG A 165 2.66 -16.98 3.38
C ARG A 165 1.73 -17.82 2.50
N PHE A 166 1.98 -19.13 2.42
CA PHE A 166 1.19 -20.02 1.59
C PHE A 166 -0.27 -20.09 2.07
N ALA A 167 -0.50 -20.11 3.38
CA ALA A 167 -1.83 -20.04 3.95
C ALA A 167 -2.56 -18.77 3.49
N LEU A 168 -1.93 -17.59 3.65
CA LEU A 168 -2.53 -16.33 3.25
C LEU A 168 -2.83 -16.28 1.75
N THR A 169 -1.89 -16.68 0.89
CA THR A 169 -2.08 -16.63 -0.57
C THR A 169 -3.15 -17.59 -1.05
N ALA A 170 -3.20 -18.82 -0.51
CA ALA A 170 -4.18 -19.81 -0.90
C ALA A 170 -5.61 -19.38 -0.53
N PHE A 171 -5.79 -18.69 0.60
CA PHE A 171 -7.10 -18.18 1.01
C PHE A 171 -7.48 -16.85 0.36
N ALA A 172 -6.50 -15.98 0.04
CA ALA A 172 -6.74 -14.69 -0.60
C ALA A 172 -7.34 -14.84 -2.02
N ALA A 173 -6.97 -15.91 -2.74
CA ALA A 173 -7.45 -16.18 -4.09
C ALA A 173 -8.97 -16.42 -4.19
N MET A 174 -9.64 -16.77 -3.08
CA MET A 174 -11.08 -17.08 -3.09
C MET A 174 -11.99 -15.84 -3.14
N GLY A 175 -11.43 -14.63 -3.16
CA GLY A 175 -12.20 -13.38 -3.31
C GLY A 175 -13.14 -13.06 -2.15
N ARG A 176 -13.01 -13.77 -1.02
CA ARG A 176 -13.75 -13.56 0.23
C ARG A 176 -12.77 -13.26 1.35
N ASP A 177 -13.28 -12.68 2.43
CA ASP A 177 -12.49 -12.40 3.64
C ASP A 177 -11.72 -13.64 4.10
N VAL A 178 -10.42 -13.45 4.35
CA VAL A 178 -9.49 -14.50 4.73
C VAL A 178 -9.64 -14.74 6.22
N LYS A 179 -10.43 -15.75 6.58
CA LYS A 179 -10.51 -16.24 7.96
C LYS A 179 -9.23 -17.00 8.29
N ILE A 180 -8.31 -16.37 9.00
CA ILE A 180 -7.09 -17.04 9.42
C ILE A 180 -7.33 -17.76 10.75
N SER A 181 -6.86 -19.00 10.82
CA SER A 181 -6.80 -19.73 12.08
C SER A 181 -5.50 -20.51 12.16
N GLU A 182 -5.02 -20.71 13.38
CA GLU A 182 -3.77 -21.41 13.66
C GLU A 182 -3.74 -22.80 13.01
N LYS A 183 -4.88 -23.52 13.06
CA LYS A 183 -5.06 -24.83 12.40
C LYS A 183 -4.82 -24.78 10.90
N ARG A 184 -5.20 -23.69 10.23
CA ARG A 184 -4.99 -23.52 8.78
C ARG A 184 -3.50 -23.33 8.47
N VAL A 185 -2.82 -22.48 9.25
CA VAL A 185 -1.37 -22.24 9.09
C VAL A 185 -0.59 -23.53 9.37
N GLN A 186 -0.94 -24.25 10.44
CA GLN A 186 -0.37 -25.56 10.76
C GLN A 186 -0.59 -26.58 9.63
N GLY A 187 -1.78 -26.62 9.03
CA GLY A 187 -2.06 -27.48 7.87
C GLY A 187 -1.09 -27.23 6.71
N TYR A 188 -0.80 -25.95 6.42
CA TYR A 188 0.16 -25.61 5.36
C TYR A 188 1.61 -25.88 5.76
N ARG A 189 1.98 -25.86 7.04
CA ARG A 189 3.29 -26.38 7.47
C ARG A 189 3.49 -27.85 7.06
N PHE A 190 2.46 -28.69 7.21
CA PHE A 190 2.54 -30.09 6.78
C PHE A 190 2.67 -30.21 5.26
N PHE A 191 1.97 -29.35 4.50
CA PHE A 191 2.11 -29.29 3.05
C PHE A 191 3.52 -28.89 2.60
N ILE A 192 4.09 -27.83 3.20
CA ILE A 192 5.47 -27.42 2.93
C ILE A 192 6.46 -28.52 3.30
N ASN A 193 6.27 -29.20 4.43
CA ASN A 193 7.09 -30.35 4.81
C ASN A 193 6.97 -31.51 3.80
N LYS A 194 5.80 -31.68 3.17
CA LYS A 194 5.63 -32.68 2.11
C LYS A 194 6.45 -32.33 0.86
N ILE A 195 6.47 -31.06 0.46
CA ILE A 195 7.32 -30.56 -0.63
C ILE A 195 8.79 -30.78 -0.28
N TRP A 196 9.20 -30.42 0.94
CA TRP A 196 10.57 -30.65 1.42
C TRP A 196 10.97 -32.12 1.33
N ASN A 197 10.12 -33.03 1.81
CA ASN A 197 10.41 -34.46 1.74
C ASN A 197 10.50 -34.99 0.31
N ALA A 198 9.67 -34.49 -0.61
CA ALA A 198 9.76 -34.84 -2.04
C ALA A 198 11.07 -34.32 -2.65
N GLY A 199 11.44 -33.07 -2.39
CA GLY A 199 12.69 -32.48 -2.84
C GLY A 199 13.90 -33.23 -2.28
N ARG A 200 13.90 -33.52 -0.97
CA ARG A 200 14.94 -34.33 -0.31
C ARG A 200 15.06 -35.71 -0.96
N TYR A 201 13.94 -36.39 -1.23
CA TYR A 201 13.97 -37.69 -1.90
C TYR A 201 14.64 -37.59 -3.27
N VAL A 202 14.26 -36.64 -4.12
CA VAL A 202 14.89 -36.46 -5.45
C VAL A 202 16.38 -36.15 -5.31
N LEU A 203 16.75 -35.19 -4.47
CA LEU A 203 18.14 -34.77 -4.28
C LEU A 203 19.03 -35.91 -3.78
N THR A 204 18.57 -36.69 -2.80
CA THR A 204 19.32 -37.84 -2.27
C THR A 204 19.46 -38.95 -3.31
N ASN A 205 18.49 -39.15 -4.20
CA ASN A 205 18.56 -40.19 -5.24
C ASN A 205 19.26 -39.72 -6.52
N THR A 206 19.62 -38.44 -6.62
CA THR A 206 20.33 -37.85 -7.78
C THR A 206 21.70 -37.31 -7.38
N GLU A 207 22.18 -37.63 -6.18
CA GLU A 207 23.50 -37.21 -5.71
C GLU A 207 24.58 -37.88 -6.56
N GLY A 208 25.43 -37.08 -7.22
CA GLY A 208 26.45 -37.56 -8.16
C GLY A 208 25.93 -37.98 -9.53
N PHE A 209 24.65 -37.78 -9.83
CA PHE A 209 24.09 -38.00 -11.14
C PHE A 209 24.33 -36.78 -12.04
N ASP A 210 25.04 -36.98 -13.15
CA ASP A 210 25.20 -35.97 -14.20
C ASP A 210 24.15 -36.21 -15.30
N PRO A 211 23.17 -35.31 -15.48
CA PRO A 211 22.17 -35.45 -16.53
C PRO A 211 22.77 -35.42 -17.94
N ASP A 212 23.94 -34.83 -18.15
CA ASP A 212 24.59 -34.75 -19.46
C ASP A 212 25.30 -36.06 -19.85
N GLU A 213 25.59 -36.94 -18.89
CA GLU A 213 26.16 -38.28 -19.13
C GLU A 213 25.08 -39.36 -19.39
N MET A 214 23.80 -39.01 -19.25
CA MET A 214 22.70 -39.96 -19.37
C MET A 214 22.29 -40.15 -20.84
N ASP A 215 22.45 -41.36 -21.39
CA ASP A 215 21.92 -41.71 -22.71
C ASP A 215 20.39 -41.92 -22.64
N VAL A 216 19.64 -40.86 -22.96
CA VAL A 216 18.18 -40.84 -22.94
C VAL A 216 17.57 -41.84 -23.95
N ALA A 217 18.31 -42.29 -24.96
CA ALA A 217 17.83 -43.28 -25.94
C ALA A 217 17.83 -44.72 -25.39
N SER A 218 18.46 -44.94 -24.24
CA SER A 218 18.58 -46.25 -23.58
C SER A 218 17.51 -46.54 -22.51
N LEU A 219 16.63 -45.56 -22.23
CA LEU A 219 15.48 -45.65 -21.31
C LEU A 219 14.21 -46.13 -22.03
#